data_AF-F1D6H0-F1
#
_entry.id   AF-F1D6H0-F1
#
_cell.length_a   1.000
_cell.length_b   1.000
_cell.length_c   1.000
_cell.angle_alpha   90.00
_cell.angle_beta   90.00
_cell.angle_gamma   90.00
#
_symmetry.space_group_name_H-M   'P 1'
#
loop_
_entity.id
_entity.type
_entity.pdbx_description
1 polymer ?
#
loop_
_entity_poly.entity_id
_entity_poly.type
_entity_poly.pdbx_seq_one_letter_code
_entity_poly.pdbx_strand_id
1 'polypeptide(L)'
;MAFISSGYNPAKPMQDRITDIGPRYYEEFYPPVIKKNKGKWLYHEIIEPGIVVHVAESGDELYAVRCGGCRLMSVSHIREIMEIADKYCDGYVRWTTRNNVEFMTDSKDKCMALKDDLLSRKQPGGCYKFPIGGTGAGITN
;
A
#
# COMPACT_ATOMS: atom_id res chain seq x y z
N MET A 1 26.78 21.91 2.79
CA MET A 1 25.81 21.49 1.76
C MET A 1 25.94 22.45 0.58
N ALA A 2 25.99 21.94 -0.65
CA ALA A 2 25.96 22.76 -1.85
C ALA A 2 24.51 23.03 -2.28
N PHE A 3 24.26 24.17 -2.91
CA PHE A 3 22.97 24.44 -3.54
C PHE A 3 22.90 23.66 -4.87
N ILE A 4 21.85 22.85 -5.03
CA ILE A 4 21.57 22.10 -6.26
C ILE A 4 20.22 22.57 -6.78
N SER A 5 20.21 23.27 -7.91
CA SER A 5 18.98 23.82 -8.51
C SER A 5 18.11 22.72 -9.11
N SER A 6 16.79 22.86 -8.99
CA SER A 6 15.81 22.05 -9.72
C SER A 6 15.55 22.53 -11.16
N GLY A 7 16.13 23.67 -11.55
CA GLY A 7 15.79 24.40 -12.79
C GLY A 7 14.91 25.63 -12.56
N TYR A 8 14.33 25.81 -11.37
CA TYR A 8 13.58 27.01 -10.99
C TYR A 8 14.45 28.29 -11.03
N ASN A 9 13.89 29.37 -11.58
CA ASN A 9 14.55 30.67 -11.65
C ASN A 9 13.92 31.68 -10.66
N PRO A 10 14.61 32.07 -9.56
CA PRO A 10 14.08 33.03 -8.59
C PRO A 10 13.90 34.44 -9.15
N ALA A 11 14.62 34.81 -10.21
CA ALA A 11 14.46 36.11 -10.88
C ALA A 11 13.28 36.14 -11.85
N LYS A 12 12.77 34.98 -12.26
CA LYS A 12 11.61 34.82 -13.16
C LYS A 12 10.64 33.78 -12.58
N PRO A 13 10.03 34.05 -11.42
CA PRO A 13 9.29 33.04 -10.66
C PRO A 13 8.02 32.50 -11.34
N MET A 14 7.57 33.14 -12.43
CA MET A 14 6.40 32.71 -13.21
C MET A 14 6.76 31.93 -14.48
N GLN A 15 8.04 31.93 -14.89
CA GLN A 15 8.49 31.17 -16.04
C GLN A 15 8.43 29.67 -15.73
N ASP A 16 7.92 28.86 -16.67
CA ASP A 16 7.82 27.40 -16.59
C ASP A 16 7.04 26.86 -15.36
N ARG A 17 6.20 27.69 -14.74
CA ARG A 17 5.37 27.29 -13.61
C ARG A 17 4.17 26.47 -14.07
N ILE A 18 4.05 25.25 -13.57
CA ILE A 18 2.88 24.37 -13.75
C ILE A 18 1.96 24.50 -12.53
N THR A 19 0.68 24.86 -12.72
CA THR A 19 -0.33 24.97 -11.66
C THR A 19 -1.64 24.28 -12.05
N ASP A 20 -2.53 24.11 -11.06
CA ASP A 20 -3.92 23.66 -11.28
C ASP A 20 -4.08 22.25 -11.90
N ILE A 21 -3.08 21.39 -11.72
CA ILE A 21 -3.06 20.01 -12.28
C ILE A 21 -3.82 18.97 -11.44
N GLY A 22 -4.14 19.27 -10.17
CA GLY A 22 -4.78 18.32 -9.26
C GLY A 22 -3.90 17.08 -8.93
N PRO A 23 -4.50 16.01 -8.39
CA PRO A 23 -3.81 14.75 -8.13
C PRO A 23 -3.68 13.91 -9.42
N ARG A 24 -2.76 12.94 -9.40
CA ARG A 24 -2.74 11.86 -10.40
C ARG A 24 -4.03 11.04 -10.31
N TYR A 25 -4.48 10.49 -11.43
CA TYR A 25 -5.69 9.70 -11.45
C TYR A 25 -5.43 8.34 -10.78
N TYR A 26 -6.29 7.95 -9.84
CA TYR A 26 -6.03 6.77 -9.00
C TYR A 26 -5.91 5.46 -9.79
N GLU A 27 -6.56 5.35 -10.96
CA GLU A 27 -6.52 4.13 -11.77
C GLU A 27 -5.15 3.88 -12.42
N GLU A 28 -4.28 4.88 -12.43
CA GLU A 28 -2.88 4.72 -12.81
C GLU A 28 -2.12 3.80 -11.84
N PHE A 29 -2.64 3.60 -10.62
CA PHE A 29 -2.01 2.83 -9.55
C PHE A 29 -2.84 1.62 -9.10
N TYR A 30 -3.84 1.22 -9.90
CA TYR A 30 -4.59 0.00 -9.58
C TYR A 30 -3.79 -1.26 -9.90
N PRO A 31 -3.74 -2.23 -8.97
CA PRO A 31 -3.42 -3.59 -9.33
C PRO A 31 -4.30 -4.07 -10.49
N PRO A 32 -3.78 -4.86 -11.43
CA PRO A 32 -4.56 -5.33 -12.60
C PRO A 32 -5.89 -5.98 -12.21
N VAL A 33 -5.91 -6.80 -11.16
CA VAL A 33 -7.13 -7.46 -10.64
C VAL A 33 -8.17 -6.46 -10.12
N ILE A 34 -7.75 -5.34 -9.51
CA ILE A 34 -8.66 -4.26 -9.10
C ILE A 34 -9.22 -3.55 -10.32
N LYS A 35 -8.37 -3.20 -11.29
CA LYS A 35 -8.80 -2.49 -12.49
C LYS A 35 -9.79 -3.31 -13.30
N LYS A 36 -9.54 -4.61 -13.48
CA LYS A 36 -10.41 -5.55 -14.19
C LYS A 36 -11.78 -5.71 -13.53
N ASN A 37 -11.82 -5.80 -12.20
CA ASN A 37 -13.02 -6.17 -11.44
C ASN A 37 -13.68 -5.00 -10.72
N LYS A 38 -13.25 -3.75 -11.00
CA LYS A 38 -13.83 -2.54 -10.40
C LYS A 38 -15.34 -2.49 -10.62
N GLY A 39 -16.09 -2.44 -9.52
CA GLY A 39 -17.56 -2.41 -9.55
C GLY A 39 -18.24 -3.77 -9.76
N LYS A 40 -17.49 -4.87 -9.78
CA LYS A 40 -17.99 -6.24 -10.00
C LYS A 40 -17.55 -7.19 -8.89
N TRP A 41 -17.48 -6.69 -7.66
CA TRP A 41 -17.16 -7.48 -6.48
C TRP A 41 -18.43 -8.11 -5.91
N LEU A 42 -18.40 -9.41 -5.65
CA LEU A 42 -19.55 -10.17 -5.20
C LEU A 42 -19.64 -10.23 -3.67
N TYR A 43 -18.53 -10.59 -3.01
CA TYR A 43 -18.45 -10.66 -1.55
C TYR A 43 -17.02 -10.43 -1.06
N HIS A 44 -16.90 -10.30 0.27
CA HIS A 44 -15.63 -10.31 0.96
C HIS A 44 -15.71 -11.18 2.21
N GLU A 45 -14.58 -11.69 2.65
CA GLU A 45 -14.47 -12.49 3.87
C GLU A 45 -13.19 -12.14 4.63
N ILE A 46 -13.30 -11.97 5.94
CA ILE A 46 -12.13 -11.86 6.82
C ILE A 46 -11.69 -13.29 7.15
N ILE A 47 -10.65 -13.76 6.47
CA ILE A 47 -10.16 -15.14 6.66
C ILE A 47 -9.30 -15.28 7.91
N GLU A 48 -8.58 -14.22 8.29
CA GLU A 48 -7.79 -14.12 9.52
C GLU A 48 -7.70 -12.64 9.97
N PRO A 49 -7.36 -12.34 11.23
CA PRO A 49 -7.09 -10.96 11.66
C PRO A 49 -6.03 -10.30 10.77
N GLY A 50 -6.41 -9.21 10.09
CA GLY A 50 -5.57 -8.48 9.14
C GLY A 50 -5.57 -9.01 7.71
N ILE A 51 -6.31 -10.08 7.38
CA ILE A 51 -6.36 -10.63 6.01
C ILE A 51 -7.81 -10.73 5.54
N VAL A 52 -8.10 -10.10 4.40
CA VAL A 52 -9.44 -10.08 3.78
C VAL A 52 -9.33 -10.55 2.34
N VAL A 53 -10.18 -11.50 1.94
CA VAL A 53 -10.34 -11.86 0.53
C VAL A 53 -11.55 -11.11 -0.04
N HIS A 54 -11.42 -10.60 -1.26
CA HIS A 54 -12.53 -10.11 -2.08
C HIS A 54 -12.68 -11.01 -3.28
N VAL A 55 -13.91 -11.41 -3.60
CA VAL A 55 -14.19 -12.30 -4.72
C VAL A 55 -15.07 -11.56 -5.73
N ALA A 56 -14.64 -11.52 -6.97
CA ALA A 56 -15.35 -10.89 -8.07
C ALA A 56 -16.44 -11.80 -8.65
N GLU A 57 -17.37 -11.23 -9.41
CA GLU A 57 -18.37 -12.00 -10.17
C GLU A 57 -17.74 -13.00 -11.15
N SER A 58 -16.51 -12.73 -11.62
CA SER A 58 -15.75 -13.66 -12.49
C SER A 58 -15.13 -14.85 -11.75
N GLY A 59 -15.15 -14.84 -10.41
CA GLY A 59 -14.39 -15.75 -9.57
C GLY A 59 -12.94 -15.31 -9.32
N ASP A 60 -12.50 -14.15 -9.82
CA ASP A 60 -11.19 -13.59 -9.48
C ASP A 60 -11.14 -13.26 -7.97
N GLU A 61 -10.03 -13.60 -7.34
CA GLU A 61 -9.80 -13.31 -5.92
C GLU A 61 -8.72 -12.24 -5.73
N LEU A 62 -8.90 -11.42 -4.70
CA LEU A 62 -7.91 -10.46 -4.23
C LEU A 62 -7.74 -10.61 -2.72
N TYR A 63 -6.53 -10.92 -2.29
CA TYR A 63 -6.17 -11.05 -0.89
C TYR A 63 -5.48 -9.77 -0.42
N ALA A 64 -6.10 -9.05 0.51
CA ALA A 64 -5.56 -7.84 1.11
C ALA A 64 -5.00 -8.15 2.51
N VAL A 65 -3.70 -7.92 2.71
CA VAL A 65 -3.02 -8.02 4.01
C VAL A 65 -2.84 -6.60 4.58
N ARG A 66 -3.56 -6.31 5.66
CA ARG A 66 -3.50 -5.05 6.40
C ARG A 66 -2.48 -5.14 7.52
N CYS A 67 -1.55 -4.19 7.55
CA CYS A 67 -0.60 -4.02 8.65
C CYS A 67 -0.61 -2.59 9.21
N GLY A 68 -0.30 -2.48 10.49
CA GLY A 68 -0.17 -1.21 11.18
C GLY A 68 0.93 -0.34 10.56
N GLY A 69 0.63 0.95 10.39
CA GLY A 69 1.61 1.97 9.98
C GLY A 69 1.73 3.05 11.07
N CYS A 70 2.95 3.50 11.37
CA CYS A 70 3.17 4.51 12.41
C CYS A 70 2.75 5.94 12.02
N ARG A 71 2.16 6.13 10.83
CA ARG A 71 1.77 7.40 10.19
C ARG A 71 2.94 8.34 9.94
N LEU A 72 3.65 8.75 11.00
CA LEU A 72 4.95 9.40 10.91
C LEU A 72 6.01 8.37 10.51
N MET A 73 6.42 8.39 9.25
CA MET A 73 7.31 7.39 8.65
C MET A 73 8.53 8.06 8.03
N SER A 74 9.69 7.40 8.13
CA SER A 74 10.89 7.82 7.41
C SER A 74 10.83 7.38 5.94
N VAL A 75 11.60 8.05 5.07
CA VAL A 75 11.74 7.62 3.67
C VAL A 75 12.30 6.20 3.54
N SER A 76 13.15 5.76 4.48
CA SER A 76 13.67 4.39 4.51
C SER A 76 12.56 3.38 4.77
N HIS A 77 11.61 3.70 5.66
CA HIS A 77 10.49 2.81 5.95
C HIS A 77 9.48 2.75 4.78
N ILE A 78 9.26 3.87 4.08
CA ILE A 78 8.45 3.88 2.84
C ILE A 78 9.13 3.04 1.74
N ARG A 79 10.45 3.14 1.58
CA ARG A 79 11.20 2.31 0.62
C ARG A 79 11.16 0.82 0.96
N GLU A 80 11.15 0.46 2.25
CA GLU A 80 10.94 -0.92 2.69
C GLU A 80 9.52 -1.42 2.37
N ILE A 81 8.50 -0.56 2.48
CA ILE A 81 7.14 -0.87 2.00
C ILE A 81 7.14 -1.12 0.49
N MET A 82 7.83 -0.27 -0.28
CA MET A 82 7.95 -0.43 -1.74
C MET A 82 8.68 -1.72 -2.12
N GLU A 83 9.76 -2.08 -1.41
CA GLU A 83 10.48 -3.36 -1.59
C GLU A 83 9.54 -4.56 -1.41
N ILE A 84 8.70 -4.54 -0.37
CA ILE A 84 7.70 -5.58 -0.13
C ILE A 84 6.65 -5.60 -1.25
N ALA A 85 6.16 -4.43 -1.66
CA ALA A 85 5.19 -4.31 -2.75
C ALA A 85 5.75 -4.85 -4.08
N ASP A 86 7.00 -4.52 -4.42
CA ASP A 86 7.68 -5.02 -5.63
C ASP A 86 7.84 -6.55 -5.59
N LYS A 87 8.15 -7.11 -4.42
CA LYS A 87 8.39 -8.55 -4.24
C LYS A 87 7.13 -9.40 -4.29
N TYR A 88 6.01 -8.91 -3.76
CA TYR A 88 4.79 -9.72 -3.56
C TYR A 88 3.55 -9.22 -4.30
N CYS A 89 3.51 -7.94 -4.65
CA CYS A 89 2.30 -7.23 -5.07
C CYS A 89 2.51 -6.48 -6.41
N ASP A 90 3.48 -6.88 -7.23
CA ASP A 90 3.82 -6.27 -8.53
C ASP A 90 4.02 -4.74 -8.47
N GLY A 91 4.54 -4.24 -7.33
CA GLY A 91 4.79 -2.82 -7.08
C GLY A 91 3.57 -2.03 -6.60
N TYR A 92 2.42 -2.69 -6.38
CA TYR A 92 1.21 -2.03 -5.90
C TYR A 92 1.06 -2.12 -4.38
N VAL A 93 0.71 -0.99 -3.76
CA VAL A 93 0.40 -0.88 -2.34
C VAL A 93 -0.58 0.26 -2.12
N ARG A 94 -1.39 0.20 -1.06
CA ARG A 94 -2.28 1.29 -0.68
C ARG A 94 -2.21 1.60 0.80
N TRP A 95 -2.77 2.76 1.17
CA TRP A 95 -2.97 3.15 2.56
C TRP A 95 -4.47 3.23 2.86
N THR A 96 -4.84 2.85 4.08
CA THR A 96 -6.21 2.97 4.57
C THR A 96 -6.46 4.37 5.13
N THR A 97 -7.74 4.71 5.31
CA THR A 97 -8.15 5.97 5.95
C THR A 97 -7.74 6.09 7.42
N ARG A 98 -7.27 5.00 8.03
CA ARG A 98 -6.71 4.96 9.39
C ARG A 98 -5.20 4.76 9.39
N ASN A 99 -4.54 5.15 8.29
CA ASN A 99 -3.08 5.16 8.14
C ASN A 99 -2.41 3.77 8.25
N ASN A 100 -3.18 2.69 8.12
CA ASN A 100 -2.61 1.35 7.94
C ASN A 100 -2.15 1.17 6.49
N VAL A 101 -1.23 0.25 6.27
CA VAL A 101 -0.75 -0.15 4.95
C VAL A 101 -1.49 -1.42 4.55
N GLU A 102 -1.89 -1.51 3.28
CA GLU A 102 -2.45 -2.74 2.70
C GLU A 102 -1.67 -3.15 1.46
N PHE A 103 -1.21 -4.39 1.51
CA PHE A 103 -0.62 -5.13 0.41
C PHE A 103 -1.66 -6.05 -0.20
N MET A 104 -1.64 -6.25 -1.51
CA MET A 104 -2.70 -6.95 -2.23
C MET A 104 -2.10 -7.97 -3.19
N THR A 105 -2.50 -9.24 -3.05
CA THR A 105 -2.04 -10.35 -3.90
C THR A 105 -3.21 -11.01 -4.61
N ASP A 106 -2.95 -11.61 -5.76
CA ASP A 106 -3.91 -12.31 -6.62
C ASP A 106 -4.06 -13.80 -6.27
N SER A 107 -3.30 -14.30 -5.30
CA SER A 107 -3.39 -15.68 -4.82
C SER A 107 -3.15 -15.80 -3.32
N LYS A 108 -3.73 -16.86 -2.74
CA LYS A 108 -3.56 -17.21 -1.33
C LYS A 108 -2.11 -17.54 -0.97
N ASP A 109 -1.39 -18.25 -1.84
CA ASP A 109 0.00 -18.65 -1.57
C ASP A 109 0.93 -17.42 -1.47
N LYS A 110 0.79 -16.45 -2.38
CA LYS A 110 1.51 -15.17 -2.29
C LYS A 110 1.14 -14.41 -1.01
N CYS A 111 -0.14 -14.41 -0.64
CA CYS A 111 -0.62 -13.78 0.59
C CYS A 111 0.04 -14.39 1.84
N MET A 112 0.16 -15.72 1.90
CA MET A 112 0.80 -16.40 3.04
C MET A 112 2.31 -16.16 3.07
N ALA A 113 2.99 -16.19 1.92
CA ALA A 113 4.41 -15.86 1.84
C ALA A 113 4.69 -14.40 2.27
N LEU A 114 3.81 -13.47 1.90
CA LEU A 114 3.86 -12.08 2.32
C LEU A 114 3.64 -11.93 3.83
N LYS A 115 2.62 -12.63 4.40
CA LYS A 115 2.34 -12.64 5.83
C LYS A 115 3.59 -13.01 6.64
N ASP A 116 4.29 -14.07 6.23
CA ASP A 116 5.49 -14.54 6.92
C ASP A 116 6.64 -13.52 6.85
N ASP A 117 6.87 -12.90 5.68
CA ASP A 117 7.88 -11.84 5.55
C ASP A 117 7.55 -10.63 6.45
N LEU A 118 6.30 -10.15 6.42
CA LEU A 118 5.85 -9.02 7.26
C LEU A 118 6.06 -9.29 8.76
N LEU A 119 5.74 -10.51 9.22
CA LEU A 119 5.92 -10.90 10.63
C LEU A 119 7.39 -11.07 11.02
N SER A 120 8.27 -11.39 10.07
CA SER A 120 9.72 -11.48 10.31
C SER A 120 10.39 -10.11 10.51
N ARG A 121 9.77 -9.02 10.02
CA ARG A 121 10.36 -7.68 10.00
C ARG A 121 10.19 -6.94 11.32
N LYS A 122 11.32 -6.71 12.01
CA LYS A 122 11.40 -6.05 13.32
C LYS A 122 12.27 -4.80 13.29
N GLN A 123 11.93 -3.82 14.12
CA GLN A 123 12.82 -2.70 14.43
C GLN A 123 13.92 -3.17 15.41
N PRO A 124 15.08 -2.49 15.45
CA PRO A 124 15.96 -2.57 16.61
C PRO A 124 15.15 -2.32 17.89
N GLY A 125 15.21 -3.25 18.85
CA GLY A 125 14.37 -3.23 20.05
C GLY A 125 13.13 -4.14 20.00
N GLY A 126 12.87 -4.84 18.90
CA GLY A 126 11.94 -5.98 18.84
C GLY A 126 10.50 -5.68 18.45
N CYS A 127 10.11 -4.41 18.35
CA CYS A 127 8.80 -4.00 17.83
C CYS A 127 8.63 -4.48 16.38
N TYR A 128 7.42 -4.93 16.02
CA TYR A 128 7.10 -5.24 14.62
C TYR A 128 7.16 -3.98 13.77
N LYS A 129 7.77 -4.07 12.59
CA LYS A 129 7.68 -3.01 11.57
C LYS A 129 6.30 -2.99 10.91
N PHE A 130 5.73 -4.16 10.67
CA PHE A 130 4.47 -4.35 9.96
C PHE A 130 3.54 -5.32 10.70
N PRO A 131 3.04 -4.98 11.89
CA PRO A 131 2.13 -5.85 12.63
C PRO A 131 0.82 -6.06 11.84
N ILE A 132 0.46 -7.30 11.55
CA ILE A 132 -0.74 -7.65 10.78
C ILE A 132 -1.98 -7.58 11.67
N GLY A 133 -3.07 -6.95 11.20
CA GLY A 133 -4.31 -6.84 11.96
C GLY A 133 -5.24 -5.71 11.51
N GLY A 134 -6.09 -5.25 12.44
CA GLY A 134 -6.96 -4.08 12.23
C GLY A 134 -8.16 -4.32 11.30
N THR A 135 -8.61 -5.58 11.19
CA THR A 135 -9.86 -5.98 10.52
C THR A 135 -10.87 -6.50 11.55
N GLY A 136 -12.16 -6.49 11.20
CA GLY A 136 -13.24 -7.01 12.06
C GLY A 136 -13.47 -6.19 13.34
N ALA A 137 -14.06 -6.85 14.34
CA ALA A 137 -14.40 -6.25 15.64
C ALA A 137 -13.19 -6.21 16.60
N GLY A 138 -12.09 -5.63 16.13
CA GLY A 138 -10.89 -5.36 16.93
C GLY A 138 -10.65 -3.87 17.12
N ILE A 139 -9.48 -3.52 17.68
CA ILE A 139 -9.01 -2.13 17.72
C ILE A 139 -8.04 -1.94 16.57
N THR A 140 -8.39 -1.06 15.65
CA THR A 140 -7.50 -0.62 14.57
C THR A 140 -6.83 0.70 14.97
N ASN A 141 -5.72 1.03 14.30
CA ASN A 141 -4.94 2.26 14.47
C ASN A 141 -5.82 3.50 14.58
#